data_AF-A0A369LYC7-F1
#
_entry.id   AF-A0A369LYC7-F1
#
_cell.length_a   1.000
_cell.length_b   1.000
_cell.length_c   1.000
_cell.angle_alpha   90.00
_cell.angle_beta   90.00
_cell.angle_gamma   90.00
#
_symmetry.space_group_name_H-M   'P 1'
#
loop_
_entity.id
_entity.type
_entity.pdbx_description
1 polymer ?
#
loop_
_entity_poly.entity_id
_entity_poly.type
_entity_poly.pdbx_seq_one_letter_code
_entity_poly.pdbx_strand_id
1 'polypeptide(L)'
;MMITENAELHRAQRAFRGVLDAFAHPGTVCTIERAADSPVRPAALDSALEAVVRLFVDQAVTFSVVDAEPDATAAYLTGETHAMRFPVREADFVVVPARADAQLAAEAVLEACRGTLVAPEKGATVLMGCARLSAPEEAAAGGEPALHVVEVRGPGVADVNRFAVDRVEWARARAERRDEFPCGVEIVLVDLEGNLVAVPRSSQVTLSGDASALGATEAADRVAAASEPCLAGEVR
;
A
#
# COMPACT_ATOMS: atom_id res chain seq x y z
N MET A 1 -23.86 7.27 -24.73
CA MET A 1 -23.88 6.29 -23.63
C MET A 1 -22.88 5.17 -23.88
N MET A 2 -23.05 4.32 -24.89
CA MET A 2 -22.09 3.21 -25.19
C MET A 2 -20.63 3.62 -25.45
N ILE A 3 -20.37 4.77 -26.11
CA ILE A 3 -18.98 5.20 -26.39
C ILE A 3 -18.25 5.64 -25.11
N THR A 4 -18.97 6.30 -24.19
CA THR A 4 -18.45 6.73 -22.90
C THR A 4 -18.17 5.53 -21.99
N GLU A 5 -19.10 4.57 -21.92
CA GLU A 5 -18.92 3.31 -21.19
C GLU A 5 -17.71 2.50 -21.69
N ASN A 6 -17.48 2.48 -23.01
CA ASN A 6 -16.33 1.77 -23.57
C ASN A 6 -15.00 2.48 -23.27
N ALA A 7 -14.99 3.81 -23.26
CA ALA A 7 -13.81 4.59 -22.86
C ALA A 7 -13.47 4.40 -21.38
N GLU A 8 -14.48 4.36 -20.50
CA GLU A 8 -14.32 4.09 -19.07
C GLU A 8 -13.82 2.66 -18.81
N LEU A 9 -14.37 1.66 -19.50
CA LEU A 9 -13.89 0.28 -19.43
C LEU A 9 -12.42 0.16 -19.84
N HIS A 10 -12.04 0.78 -20.95
CA HIS A 10 -10.65 0.77 -21.41
C HIS A 10 -9.72 1.55 -20.46
N ARG A 11 -10.19 2.63 -19.83
CA ARG A 11 -9.44 3.36 -18.79
C ARG A 11 -9.21 2.47 -17.57
N ALA A 12 -10.27 1.86 -17.04
CA ALA A 12 -10.19 0.96 -15.88
C ALA A 12 -9.22 -0.21 -16.15
N GLN A 13 -9.29 -0.80 -17.35
CA GLN A 13 -8.37 -1.87 -17.73
C GLN A 13 -6.90 -1.40 -17.77
N ARG A 14 -6.61 -0.24 -18.37
CA ARG A 14 -5.24 0.30 -18.42
C ARG A 14 -4.73 0.61 -17.02
N ALA A 15 -5.54 1.25 -16.19
CA ALA A 15 -5.19 1.57 -14.83
C ALA A 15 -4.96 0.30 -13.99
N PHE A 16 -5.81 -0.72 -14.13
CA PHE A 16 -5.62 -2.02 -13.49
C PHE A 16 -4.28 -2.69 -13.88
N ARG A 17 -3.94 -2.69 -15.17
CA ARG A 17 -2.63 -3.19 -15.62
C ARG A 17 -1.47 -2.40 -15.03
N GLY A 18 -1.58 -1.07 -14.97
CA GLY A 18 -0.57 -0.23 -14.34
C GLY A 18 -0.33 -0.59 -12.87
N VAL A 19 -1.40 -0.88 -12.12
CA VAL A 19 -1.25 -1.33 -10.73
C VAL A 19 -0.70 -2.75 -10.64
N LEU A 20 -1.13 -3.68 -11.50
CA LEU A 20 -0.54 -5.03 -11.56
C LEU A 20 0.96 -4.98 -11.87
N ASP A 21 1.37 -4.14 -12.81
CA ASP A 21 2.78 -3.95 -13.16
C ASP A 21 3.57 -3.38 -11.98
N ALA A 22 2.97 -2.48 -11.19
CA ALA A 22 3.60 -1.96 -9.97
C ALA A 22 3.78 -3.04 -8.88
N PHE A 23 2.81 -3.95 -8.71
CA PHE A 23 2.95 -5.11 -7.80
C PHE A 23 3.95 -6.14 -8.32
N ALA A 24 4.05 -6.32 -9.64
CA ALA A 24 5.00 -7.24 -10.27
C ALA A 24 6.46 -6.74 -10.22
N HIS A 25 6.66 -5.42 -10.15
CA HIS A 25 7.97 -4.78 -10.07
C HIS A 25 8.05 -3.81 -8.86
N PRO A 26 7.94 -4.31 -7.62
CA PRO A 26 7.80 -3.47 -6.43
C PRO A 26 8.85 -2.36 -6.32
N GLY A 27 8.43 -1.16 -5.93
CA GLY A 27 9.34 -0.01 -5.83
C GLY A 27 9.71 0.66 -7.16
N THR A 28 9.14 0.24 -8.29
CA THR A 28 9.25 0.96 -9.57
C THR A 28 8.12 1.97 -9.70
N VAL A 29 8.43 3.20 -10.11
CA VAL A 29 7.41 4.22 -10.37
C VAL A 29 6.72 3.92 -11.70
N CYS A 30 5.43 3.64 -11.63
CA CYS A 30 4.52 3.51 -12.77
C CYS A 30 3.60 4.72 -12.83
N THR A 31 2.82 4.84 -13.91
CA THR A 31 1.81 5.90 -14.05
C THR A 31 0.43 5.30 -14.26
N ILE A 32 -0.58 5.97 -13.71
CA ILE A 32 -1.98 5.61 -13.90
C ILE A 32 -2.77 6.79 -14.47
N GLU A 33 -3.84 6.47 -15.20
CA GLU A 33 -4.79 7.46 -15.67
C GLU A 33 -5.69 7.89 -14.51
N ARG A 34 -5.64 9.18 -14.14
CA ARG A 34 -6.45 9.77 -13.07
C ARG A 34 -7.96 9.62 -13.33
N ALA A 35 -8.77 9.63 -12.28
CA ALA A 35 -10.21 9.66 -12.40
C ALA A 35 -10.67 10.94 -13.11
N ALA A 36 -11.83 10.87 -13.78
CA ALA A 36 -12.40 12.06 -14.38
C ALA A 36 -12.76 13.09 -13.30
N ASP A 37 -12.60 14.37 -13.60
CA ASP A 37 -12.97 15.44 -12.68
C ASP A 37 -14.45 15.33 -12.32
N SER A 38 -14.74 15.44 -11.03
CA SER A 38 -16.10 15.36 -10.48
C SER A 38 -16.30 16.50 -9.50
N PRO A 39 -17.33 17.36 -9.68
CA PRO A 39 -17.55 18.53 -8.81
C PRO A 39 -18.05 18.14 -7.42
N VAL A 40 -18.50 16.90 -7.24
CA VAL A 40 -18.99 16.36 -5.96
C VAL A 40 -17.91 15.61 -5.18
N ARG A 41 -16.72 15.42 -5.77
CA ARG A 41 -15.57 14.79 -5.15
C ARG A 41 -15.11 15.62 -3.94
N PRO A 42 -14.98 15.03 -2.75
CA PRO A 42 -14.44 15.74 -1.59
C PRO A 42 -13.01 16.21 -1.83
N ALA A 43 -12.68 17.41 -1.35
CA ALA A 43 -11.34 18.00 -1.52
C ALA A 43 -10.20 17.17 -0.88
N ALA A 44 -10.52 16.20 -0.02
CA ALA A 44 -9.57 15.25 0.54
C ALA A 44 -9.00 14.29 -0.49
N LEU A 45 -9.87 13.88 -1.42
CA LEU A 45 -9.66 12.74 -2.27
C LEU A 45 -9.26 13.29 -3.63
N ASP A 46 -7.98 13.22 -3.94
CA ASP A 46 -7.48 13.58 -5.26
C ASP A 46 -7.91 12.55 -6.32
N SER A 47 -7.79 12.94 -7.60
CA SER A 47 -8.24 12.11 -8.71
C SER A 47 -7.38 10.90 -9.01
N ALA A 48 -6.11 10.89 -8.59
CA ALA A 48 -5.27 9.73 -8.73
C ALA A 48 -5.62 8.68 -7.66
N LEU A 49 -5.75 9.08 -6.40
CA LEU A 49 -6.15 8.18 -5.31
C LEU A 49 -7.54 7.59 -5.53
N GLU A 50 -8.53 8.37 -5.97
CA GLU A 50 -9.83 7.80 -6.32
C GLU A 50 -9.72 6.77 -7.45
N ALA A 51 -8.90 7.02 -8.47
CA ALA A 51 -8.72 6.07 -9.56
C ALA A 51 -8.22 4.73 -9.03
N VAL A 52 -7.25 4.73 -8.11
CA VAL A 52 -6.76 3.52 -7.45
C VAL A 52 -7.86 2.86 -6.62
N VAL A 53 -8.55 3.63 -5.78
CA VAL A 53 -9.64 3.10 -4.93
C VAL A 53 -10.70 2.40 -5.77
N ARG A 54 -11.14 3.02 -6.87
CA ARG A 54 -12.20 2.47 -7.76
C ARG A 54 -11.77 1.24 -8.56
N LEU A 55 -10.47 0.88 -8.58
CA LEU A 55 -10.01 -0.37 -9.17
C LEU A 55 -10.23 -1.59 -8.26
N PHE A 56 -10.25 -1.36 -6.94
CA PHE A 56 -10.22 -2.44 -5.96
C PHE A 56 -11.43 -2.46 -5.02
N VAL A 57 -12.03 -1.30 -4.79
CA VAL A 57 -13.11 -1.13 -3.83
C VAL A 57 -14.45 -1.18 -4.56
N ASP A 58 -15.21 -2.22 -4.28
CA ASP A 58 -16.58 -2.44 -4.73
C ASP A 58 -17.45 -3.00 -3.59
N GLN A 59 -18.73 -3.27 -3.87
CA GLN A 59 -19.69 -3.80 -2.90
C GLN A 59 -19.30 -5.12 -2.21
N ALA A 60 -18.33 -5.87 -2.72
CA ALA A 60 -17.89 -7.15 -2.16
C ALA A 60 -16.80 -7.01 -1.10
N VAL A 61 -16.24 -5.81 -0.92
CA VAL A 61 -15.15 -5.52 0.02
C VAL A 61 -15.52 -4.39 0.96
N THR A 62 -14.75 -4.27 2.03
CA THR A 62 -14.90 -3.23 3.04
C THR A 62 -13.74 -2.24 2.97
N PHE A 63 -14.00 -1.01 3.39
CA PHE A 63 -12.95 0.02 3.42
C PHE A 63 -13.01 0.90 4.66
N SER A 64 -11.91 1.58 4.96
CA SER A 64 -11.84 2.67 5.92
C SER A 64 -11.20 3.90 5.27
N VAL A 65 -11.52 5.09 5.77
CA VAL A 65 -10.81 6.32 5.44
C VAL A 65 -10.12 6.81 6.70
N VAL A 66 -8.80 7.00 6.63
CA VAL A 66 -7.99 7.54 7.73
C VAL A 66 -7.56 8.95 7.37
N ASP A 67 -8.19 9.89 8.04
CA ASP A 67 -7.98 11.33 7.89
C ASP A 67 -8.56 12.05 9.11
N ALA A 68 -8.24 13.34 9.29
CA ALA A 68 -8.82 14.14 10.38
C ALA A 68 -10.35 14.29 10.24
N GLU A 69 -10.85 14.38 9.00
CA GLU A 69 -12.27 14.53 8.67
C GLU A 69 -12.68 13.47 7.62
N PRO A 70 -12.86 12.19 8.03
CA PRO A 70 -13.00 11.08 7.09
C PRO A 70 -14.41 10.94 6.48
N ASP A 71 -15.43 11.53 7.12
CA ASP A 71 -16.84 11.20 6.84
C ASP A 71 -17.29 11.60 5.43
N ALA A 72 -16.88 12.78 4.94
CA ALA A 72 -17.26 13.23 3.59
C ALA A 72 -16.67 12.31 2.51
N THR A 73 -15.39 11.96 2.64
CA THR A 73 -14.70 11.02 1.73
C THR A 73 -15.30 9.63 1.81
N ALA A 74 -15.60 9.14 3.01
CA ALA A 74 -16.19 7.82 3.18
C ALA A 74 -17.62 7.75 2.61
N ALA A 75 -18.44 8.78 2.83
CA ALA A 75 -19.79 8.85 2.26
C ALA A 75 -19.75 8.90 0.72
N TYR A 76 -18.83 9.69 0.17
CA TYR A 76 -18.60 9.76 -1.27
C TYR A 76 -18.19 8.40 -1.84
N LEU A 77 -17.16 7.77 -1.30
CA LEU A 77 -16.69 6.46 -1.76
C LEU A 77 -17.77 5.36 -1.62
N THR A 78 -18.58 5.39 -0.55
CA THR A 78 -19.74 4.50 -0.41
C THR A 78 -20.73 4.69 -1.55
N GLY A 79 -20.99 5.94 -1.95
CA GLY A 79 -21.87 6.27 -3.08
C GLY A 79 -21.33 5.78 -4.42
N GLU A 80 -20.02 5.91 -4.65
CA GLU A 80 -19.37 5.54 -5.91
C GLU A 80 -19.11 4.05 -6.07
N THR A 81 -18.88 3.33 -4.95
CA THR A 81 -18.42 1.92 -4.97
C THR A 81 -19.42 0.94 -4.39
N HIS A 82 -20.41 1.42 -3.65
CA HIS A 82 -21.33 0.62 -2.82
C HIS A 82 -20.63 -0.26 -1.76
N ALA A 83 -19.33 -0.04 -1.50
CA ALA A 83 -18.60 -0.72 -0.45
C ALA A 83 -19.05 -0.26 0.94
N MET A 84 -18.90 -1.12 1.95
CA MET A 84 -19.24 -0.79 3.32
C MET A 84 -18.04 -0.22 4.07
N ARG A 85 -18.25 0.87 4.80
CA ARG A 85 -17.24 1.46 5.69
C ARG A 85 -17.12 0.65 6.98
N PHE A 86 -15.90 0.24 7.32
CA PHE A 86 -15.55 -0.50 8.54
C PHE A 86 -14.40 0.21 9.30
N PRO A 87 -14.15 -0.14 10.58
CA PRO A 87 -12.94 0.28 11.28
C PRO A 87 -11.67 -0.21 10.58
N VAL A 88 -10.56 0.53 10.71
CA VAL A 88 -9.26 0.22 10.03
C VAL A 88 -8.81 -1.23 10.23
N ARG A 89 -8.94 -1.74 11.46
CA ARG A 89 -8.57 -3.11 11.84
C ARG A 89 -9.41 -4.23 11.21
N GLU A 90 -10.54 -3.89 10.60
CA GLU A 90 -11.50 -4.83 10.01
C GLU A 90 -11.70 -4.60 8.50
N ALA A 91 -11.14 -3.51 7.94
CA ALA A 91 -11.31 -3.13 6.55
C ALA A 91 -10.35 -3.90 5.62
N ASP A 92 -10.84 -4.33 4.45
CA ASP A 92 -10.01 -4.91 3.39
C ASP A 92 -9.11 -3.84 2.72
N PHE A 93 -9.60 -2.60 2.62
CA PHE A 93 -8.87 -1.46 2.07
C PHE A 93 -8.82 -0.28 3.04
N VAL A 94 -7.66 0.33 3.21
CA VAL A 94 -7.47 1.52 4.04
C VAL A 94 -7.07 2.68 3.14
N VAL A 95 -7.94 3.68 2.99
CA VAL A 95 -7.70 4.86 2.15
C VAL A 95 -7.14 5.98 3.01
N VAL A 96 -5.97 6.49 2.65
CA VAL A 96 -5.29 7.58 3.35
C VAL A 96 -5.07 8.74 2.38
N PRO A 97 -5.86 9.82 2.46
CA PRO A 97 -5.65 11.03 1.68
C PRO A 97 -4.24 11.62 1.81
N ALA A 98 -3.74 12.27 0.75
CA ALA A 98 -2.43 12.94 0.75
C ALA A 98 -2.30 14.05 1.81
N ARG A 99 -3.43 14.63 2.24
CA ARG A 99 -3.48 15.65 3.30
C ARG A 99 -3.43 15.08 4.73
N ALA A 100 -3.68 13.78 4.91
CA ALA A 100 -3.68 13.18 6.23
C ALA A 100 -2.28 13.36 6.84
N ASP A 101 -2.18 13.74 8.11
CA ASP A 101 -0.87 14.00 8.69
C ASP A 101 -0.02 12.72 8.84
N ALA A 102 1.25 12.93 9.19
CA ALA A 102 2.24 11.87 9.40
C ALA A 102 1.80 10.81 10.43
N GLN A 103 1.11 11.24 11.50
CA GLN A 103 0.67 10.34 12.57
C GLN A 103 -0.46 9.44 12.08
N LEU A 104 -1.48 10.03 11.45
CA LEU A 104 -2.60 9.29 10.86
C LEU A 104 -2.12 8.31 9.77
N ALA A 105 -1.13 8.70 8.97
CA ALA A 105 -0.52 7.83 7.97
C ALA A 105 0.15 6.60 8.59
N ALA A 106 0.90 6.80 9.68
CA ALA A 106 1.53 5.71 10.42
C ALA A 106 0.48 4.80 11.08
N GLU A 107 -0.51 5.37 11.76
CA GLU A 107 -1.59 4.63 12.42
C GLU A 107 -2.42 3.81 11.43
N ALA A 108 -2.73 4.34 10.25
CA ALA A 108 -3.40 3.59 9.18
C ALA A 108 -2.66 2.30 8.85
N VAL A 109 -1.32 2.35 8.79
CA VAL A 109 -0.48 1.18 8.52
C VAL A 109 -0.38 0.29 9.74
N LEU A 110 -0.20 0.83 10.96
CA LEU A 110 -0.06 0.03 12.20
C LEU A 110 -1.33 -0.75 12.55
N GLU A 111 -2.50 -0.18 12.32
CA GLU A 111 -3.79 -0.77 12.70
C GLU A 111 -4.41 -1.65 11.60
N ALA A 112 -3.92 -1.56 10.36
CA ALA A 112 -4.45 -2.33 9.23
C ALA A 112 -4.39 -3.86 9.50
N CYS A 113 -5.46 -4.56 9.12
CA CYS A 113 -5.55 -6.02 9.28
C CYS A 113 -4.42 -6.71 8.52
N ARG A 114 -3.68 -7.64 9.15
CA ARG A 114 -2.62 -8.41 8.48
C ARG A 114 -3.10 -9.72 7.83
N GLY A 115 -4.37 -10.06 8.01
CA GLY A 115 -4.89 -11.39 7.75
C GLY A 115 -4.42 -12.42 8.80
N THR A 116 -4.49 -13.69 8.44
CA THR A 116 -4.05 -14.80 9.31
C THR A 116 -3.22 -15.80 8.50
N LEU A 117 -2.53 -16.74 9.16
CA LEU A 117 -1.77 -17.78 8.44
C LEU A 117 -2.65 -18.66 7.53
N VAL A 118 -3.92 -18.86 7.90
CA VAL A 118 -4.88 -19.65 7.12
C VAL A 118 -5.54 -18.83 6.01
N ALA A 119 -5.65 -17.52 6.20
CA ALA A 119 -6.24 -16.58 5.26
C ALA A 119 -5.37 -15.32 5.14
N PRO A 120 -4.16 -15.41 4.58
CA PRO A 120 -3.26 -14.27 4.44
C PRO A 120 -3.83 -13.23 3.48
N GLU A 121 -4.59 -13.65 2.46
CA GLU A 121 -5.25 -12.78 1.49
C GLU A 121 -6.27 -11.81 2.11
N LYS A 122 -6.65 -12.02 3.38
CA LYS A 122 -7.45 -11.08 4.18
C LYS A 122 -6.63 -9.97 4.85
N GLY A 123 -5.33 -9.91 4.58
CA GLY A 123 -4.50 -8.76 4.89
C GLY A 123 -4.90 -7.55 4.05
N ALA A 124 -5.02 -6.40 4.70
CA ALA A 124 -5.52 -5.18 4.09
C ALA A 124 -4.51 -4.58 3.10
N THR A 125 -5.03 -3.86 2.13
CA THR A 125 -4.24 -2.99 1.24
C THR A 125 -4.42 -1.54 1.66
N VAL A 126 -3.32 -0.86 1.97
CA VAL A 126 -3.30 0.57 2.30
C VAL A 126 -3.07 1.36 1.02
N LEU A 127 -4.08 2.12 0.60
CA LEU A 127 -4.07 3.01 -0.56
C LEU A 127 -3.82 4.44 -0.07
N MET A 128 -2.62 4.96 -0.30
CA MET A 128 -2.15 6.17 0.33
C MET A 128 -1.75 7.23 -0.70
N GLY A 129 -2.38 8.39 -0.60
CA GLY A 129 -1.99 9.59 -1.32
C GLY A 129 -0.70 10.19 -0.74
N CYS A 130 0.12 10.75 -1.62
CA CYS A 130 1.31 11.54 -1.27
C CYS A 130 1.38 12.78 -2.17
N ALA A 131 2.17 13.78 -1.81
CA ALA A 131 2.27 14.99 -2.64
C ALA A 131 3.13 14.76 -3.88
N ARG A 132 4.19 13.94 -3.76
CA ARG A 132 5.18 13.73 -4.81
C ARG A 132 5.76 12.33 -4.76
N LEU A 133 5.78 11.68 -5.91
CA LEU A 133 6.43 10.40 -6.14
C LEU A 133 7.29 10.50 -7.41
N SER A 134 8.55 10.09 -7.35
CA SER A 134 9.44 10.18 -8.50
C SER A 134 10.48 9.07 -8.54
N ALA A 135 11.16 8.95 -9.67
CA ALA A 135 12.41 8.20 -9.74
C ALA A 135 13.46 8.83 -8.79
N PRO A 136 14.40 8.04 -8.25
CA PRO A 136 15.36 8.51 -7.24
C PRO A 136 16.33 9.58 -7.78
N GLU A 137 16.61 9.59 -9.08
CA GLU A 137 17.49 10.58 -9.72
C GLU A 137 16.91 12.00 -9.63
N GLU A 138 15.58 12.11 -9.66
CA GLU A 138 14.87 13.40 -9.59
C GLU A 138 14.82 13.96 -8.17
N ALA A 139 14.99 13.12 -7.14
CA ALA A 139 15.06 13.57 -5.76
C ALA A 139 16.29 14.45 -5.49
N ALA A 140 17.41 14.16 -6.18
CA ALA A 140 18.66 14.91 -6.06
C ALA A 140 18.56 16.33 -6.67
N ALA A 141 17.57 16.59 -7.53
CA ALA A 141 17.37 17.89 -8.15
C ALA A 141 16.78 18.94 -7.18
N GLY A 142 16.40 18.53 -5.96
CA GLY A 142 15.72 19.38 -4.98
C GLY A 142 14.25 19.65 -5.34
N GLY A 143 13.54 20.30 -4.42
CA GLY A 143 12.12 20.64 -4.59
C GLY A 143 11.35 20.51 -3.28
N GLU A 144 10.19 21.15 -3.22
CA GLU A 144 9.29 21.10 -2.06
C GLU A 144 8.02 20.30 -2.41
N PRO A 145 7.55 19.40 -1.54
CA PRO A 145 8.23 18.92 -0.33
C PRO A 145 9.50 18.13 -0.65
N ALA A 146 10.39 18.06 0.35
CA ALA A 146 11.59 17.24 0.33
C ALA A 146 11.24 15.76 0.11
N LEU A 147 12.07 15.05 -0.66
CA LEU A 147 11.86 13.64 -0.98
C LEU A 147 12.87 12.75 -0.24
N HIS A 148 12.40 11.59 0.16
CA HIS A 148 13.20 10.52 0.75
C HIS A 148 13.31 9.36 -0.22
N VAL A 149 14.52 8.82 -0.39
CA VAL A 149 14.73 7.65 -1.24
C VAL A 149 14.43 6.38 -0.44
N VAL A 150 13.58 5.54 -1.02
CA VAL A 150 13.15 4.24 -0.48
C VAL A 150 13.74 3.15 -1.35
N GLU A 151 14.39 2.18 -0.75
CA GLU A 151 14.87 0.97 -1.42
C GLU A 151 13.93 -0.20 -1.15
N VAL A 152 13.61 -0.95 -2.21
CA VAL A 152 12.74 -2.12 -2.18
C VAL A 152 13.48 -3.33 -2.71
N ARG A 153 13.40 -4.45 -1.98
CA ARG A 153 13.95 -5.76 -2.38
C ARG A 153 12.90 -6.86 -2.16
N GLY A 154 13.08 -7.99 -2.84
CA GLY A 154 12.20 -9.15 -2.72
C GLY A 154 11.71 -9.66 -4.07
N PRO A 155 10.67 -10.52 -4.10
CA PRO A 155 10.11 -11.03 -5.35
C PRO A 155 9.74 -9.90 -6.33
N GLY A 156 10.04 -10.09 -7.62
CA GLY A 156 9.81 -9.06 -8.66
C GLY A 156 10.91 -8.00 -8.77
N VAL A 157 11.92 -8.02 -7.90
CA VAL A 157 13.07 -7.10 -7.92
C VAL A 157 14.36 -7.89 -8.18
N ALA A 158 15.11 -7.51 -9.22
CA ALA A 158 16.35 -8.20 -9.59
C ALA A 158 17.46 -8.02 -8.54
N ASP A 159 17.74 -6.76 -8.18
CA ASP A 159 18.72 -6.41 -7.14
C ASP A 159 18.08 -5.50 -6.10
N VAL A 160 17.72 -4.28 -6.50
CA VAL A 160 17.09 -3.26 -5.68
C VAL A 160 16.37 -2.27 -6.58
N ASN A 161 15.09 -2.04 -6.30
CA ASN A 161 14.34 -0.95 -6.90
C ASN A 161 14.36 0.23 -5.95
N ARG A 162 14.29 1.44 -6.51
CA ARG A 162 14.32 2.68 -5.74
C ARG A 162 13.27 3.64 -6.27
N PHE A 163 12.64 4.35 -5.36
CA PHE A 163 11.80 5.49 -5.67
C PHE A 163 12.00 6.56 -4.61
N ALA A 164 11.55 7.77 -4.90
CA ALA A 164 11.57 8.88 -3.96
C ALA A 164 10.16 9.36 -3.67
N VAL A 165 9.88 9.67 -2.40
CA VAL A 165 8.55 10.06 -1.92
C VAL A 165 8.65 11.08 -0.79
N ASP A 166 7.68 11.98 -0.70
CA ASP A 166 7.60 13.00 0.37
C ASP A 166 7.11 12.46 1.71
N ARG A 167 6.51 11.27 1.71
CA ARG A 167 5.91 10.60 2.85
C ARG A 167 6.56 9.24 3.12
N VAL A 168 7.11 9.03 4.31
CA VAL A 168 7.88 7.81 4.66
C VAL A 168 7.44 7.12 5.95
N GLU A 169 6.47 7.69 6.65
CA GLU A 169 5.93 7.18 7.91
C GLU A 169 5.36 5.76 7.75
N TRP A 170 4.75 5.50 6.59
CA TRP A 170 4.27 4.17 6.23
C TRP A 170 5.38 3.11 6.26
N ALA A 171 6.62 3.45 5.88
CA ALA A 171 7.73 2.50 5.79
C ALA A 171 8.20 2.10 7.19
N ARG A 172 8.30 3.08 8.10
CA ARG A 172 8.65 2.86 9.51
C ARG A 172 7.55 2.09 10.23
N ALA A 173 6.29 2.51 10.06
CA ALA A 173 5.13 1.81 10.61
C ALA A 173 5.07 0.35 10.12
N ARG A 174 5.27 0.11 8.82
CA ARG A 174 5.30 -1.25 8.25
C ARG A 174 6.41 -2.11 8.84
N ALA A 175 7.60 -1.54 9.07
CA ALA A 175 8.70 -2.25 9.73
C ALA A 175 8.40 -2.58 11.19
N GLU A 176 7.70 -1.70 11.91
CA GLU A 176 7.32 -1.89 13.31
C GLU A 176 6.32 -3.04 13.51
N ARG A 177 5.41 -3.26 12.56
CA ARG A 177 4.40 -4.34 12.62
C ARG A 177 5.00 -5.73 12.83
N ARG A 178 6.22 -5.96 12.31
CA ARG A 178 6.91 -7.28 12.36
C ARG A 178 5.99 -8.43 11.94
N ASP A 179 5.15 -8.19 10.94
CA ASP A 179 4.26 -9.22 10.40
C ASP A 179 5.10 -10.35 9.80
N GLU A 180 4.74 -11.59 10.14
CA GLU A 180 5.40 -12.78 9.60
C GLU A 180 4.73 -13.20 8.30
N PHE A 181 5.52 -13.36 7.24
CA PHE A 181 5.05 -13.88 5.97
C PHE A 181 4.42 -15.27 6.17
N PRO A 182 3.22 -15.56 5.61
CA PRO A 182 2.52 -14.83 4.54
C PRO A 182 1.55 -13.71 5.00
N CYS A 183 1.46 -13.43 6.30
CA CYS A 183 0.64 -12.32 6.79
C CYS A 183 1.31 -10.97 6.50
N GLY A 184 0.51 -9.91 6.45
CA GLY A 184 1.01 -8.56 6.28
C GLY A 184 0.03 -7.66 5.55
N VAL A 185 0.48 -6.44 5.31
CA VAL A 185 -0.27 -5.41 4.57
C VAL A 185 0.46 -5.07 3.28
N GLU A 186 -0.34 -4.79 2.26
CA GLU A 186 0.14 -4.22 0.99
C GLU A 186 0.11 -2.69 1.09
N ILE A 187 1.11 -2.01 0.50
CA ILE A 187 1.10 -0.54 0.41
C ILE A 187 1.06 -0.14 -1.06
N VAL A 188 0.16 0.78 -1.40
CA VAL A 188 0.13 1.48 -2.69
C VAL A 188 0.22 2.97 -2.42
N LEU A 189 1.24 3.61 -2.98
CA LEU A 189 1.44 5.06 -2.93
C LEU A 189 1.06 5.65 -4.27
N VAL A 190 0.36 6.78 -4.26
CA VAL A 190 0.02 7.51 -5.48
C VAL A 190 0.11 9.02 -5.23
N ASP A 191 0.66 9.76 -6.18
CA ASP A 191 0.71 11.22 -6.12
C ASP A 191 -0.36 11.90 -7.00
N LEU A 192 -0.45 13.22 -6.90
CA LEU A 192 -1.45 14.04 -7.60
C LEU A 192 -1.33 13.99 -9.14
N GLU A 193 -0.17 13.60 -9.67
CA GLU A 193 0.08 13.45 -11.09
C GLU A 193 -0.22 12.04 -11.61
N GLY A 194 -0.56 11.11 -10.70
CA GLY A 194 -0.84 9.72 -11.03
C GLY A 194 0.42 8.86 -11.12
N ASN A 195 1.55 9.31 -10.57
CA ASN A 195 2.68 8.43 -10.34
C ASN A 195 2.31 7.48 -9.20
N LEU A 196 2.62 6.20 -9.37
CA LEU A 196 2.21 5.13 -8.46
C LEU A 196 3.36 4.15 -8.21
N VAL A 197 3.47 3.69 -6.97
CA VAL A 197 4.35 2.59 -6.55
C VAL A 197 3.55 1.63 -5.68
N ALA A 198 3.77 0.33 -5.87
CA ALA A 198 3.30 -0.70 -4.95
C ALA A 198 4.46 -1.34 -4.18
N VAL A 199 4.20 -1.69 -2.93
CA VAL A 199 5.12 -2.40 -2.04
C VAL A 199 4.37 -3.58 -1.42
N PRO A 200 4.54 -4.79 -1.99
CA PRO A 200 3.88 -5.97 -1.48
C PRO A 200 4.33 -6.36 -0.07
N ARG A 201 3.55 -7.14 0.68
CA ARG A 201 3.89 -7.66 2.02
C ARG A 201 5.19 -8.47 2.04
N SER A 202 5.56 -9.11 0.92
CA SER A 202 6.79 -9.89 0.77
C SER A 202 8.03 -9.02 0.55
N SER A 203 7.87 -7.72 0.31
CA SER A 203 8.97 -6.82 0.03
C SER A 203 9.65 -6.32 1.30
N GLN A 204 10.97 -6.28 1.26
CA GLN A 204 11.83 -5.60 2.23
C GLN A 204 11.96 -4.14 1.82
N VAL A 205 11.88 -3.24 2.81
CA VAL A 205 11.91 -1.79 2.61
C VAL A 205 12.95 -1.18 3.53
N THR A 206 13.80 -0.31 2.99
CA THR A 206 14.76 0.49 3.77
C THR A 206 14.80 1.92 3.27
N LEU A 207 14.98 2.89 4.17
CA LEU A 207 15.16 4.30 3.81
C LEU A 207 16.65 4.57 3.57
N SER A 208 17.01 5.09 2.40
CA SER A 208 18.40 5.47 2.12
C SER A 208 18.82 6.63 3.05
N GLY A 209 19.90 6.44 3.81
CA GLY A 209 20.38 7.39 4.82
C GLY A 209 20.13 6.96 6.26
N ASP A 210 19.23 6.00 6.51
CA ASP A 210 19.08 5.35 7.82
C ASP A 210 20.02 4.14 7.89
N ALA A 211 21.25 4.36 8.35
CA ALA A 211 22.30 3.33 8.47
C ALA A 211 22.05 2.25 9.55
N SER A 212 20.83 2.12 10.08
CA SER A 212 20.53 1.27 11.25
C SER A 212 19.97 -0.12 10.94
N ALA A 213 19.72 -0.47 9.67
CA ALA A 213 19.04 -1.73 9.32
C ALA A 213 19.93 -2.86 8.75
N LEU A 214 21.23 -2.63 8.50
CA LEU A 214 22.11 -3.61 7.84
C LEU A 214 22.71 -4.69 8.76
N GLY A 215 22.21 -4.88 9.99
CA GLY A 215 22.86 -5.72 11.02
C GLY A 215 22.18 -7.02 11.41
N ALA A 216 21.02 -7.41 10.85
CA ALA A 216 20.21 -8.50 11.41
C ALA A 216 20.13 -9.80 10.58
N THR A 217 20.74 -9.86 9.39
CA THR A 217 20.52 -11.00 8.46
C THR A 217 21.59 -12.09 8.47
N GLU A 218 22.67 -11.97 9.25
CA GLU A 218 23.74 -13.01 9.28
C GLU A 218 23.64 -14.04 10.41
N ALA A 219 22.64 -13.97 11.30
CA ALA A 219 22.56 -14.85 12.48
C ALA A 219 21.54 -16.00 12.38
N ALA A 220 20.69 -16.06 11.36
CA ALA A 220 19.60 -17.05 11.29
C ALA A 220 20.02 -18.41 10.68
N ASP A 221 21.21 -18.50 10.10
CA ASP A 221 21.66 -19.70 9.38
C ASP A 221 22.75 -20.45 10.16
N ARG A 222 22.38 -20.97 11.35
CA ARG A 222 23.01 -22.12 12.03
C ARG A 222 22.30 -22.41 13.34
N VAL A 223 21.64 -23.57 13.35
CA VAL A 223 21.27 -24.45 14.48
C VAL A 223 19.76 -24.72 14.53
N ALA A 224 19.36 -25.74 13.77
CA ALA A 224 18.28 -26.64 14.16
C ALA A 224 18.61 -28.03 13.61
N ALA A 225 19.64 -28.67 14.19
CA ALA A 225 19.89 -30.09 14.01
C ALA A 225 19.05 -30.86 15.04
N ALA A 226 18.15 -31.69 14.52
CA ALA A 226 17.55 -32.91 15.06
C ALA A 226 17.53 -33.16 16.57
N SER A 227 16.33 -33.36 17.11
CA SER A 227 16.06 -34.47 18.04
C SER A 227 14.59 -34.92 17.95
N GLU A 228 14.44 -36.24 17.87
CA GLU A 228 13.34 -37.16 17.54
C GLU A 228 12.00 -37.10 18.34
N PRO A 229 10.96 -37.86 17.92
CA PRO A 229 9.56 -37.65 18.29
C PRO A 229 9.14 -38.45 19.53
N CYS A 230 8.16 -37.94 20.27
CA CYS A 230 7.48 -38.69 21.33
C CYS A 230 6.15 -39.26 20.80
N LEU A 231 6.13 -40.56 20.55
CA LEU A 231 4.92 -41.35 20.27
C LEU A 231 4.47 -42.08 21.55
N ALA A 232 3.17 -41.89 21.85
CA ALA A 232 2.20 -42.81 22.43
C ALA A 232 2.42 -43.47 23.81
N GLY A 233 1.36 -43.39 24.63
CA GLY A 233 1.14 -44.27 25.78
C GLY A 233 -0.18 -43.97 26.50
N GLU A 234 -1.29 -44.53 26.02
CA GLU A 234 -2.43 -44.89 26.89
C GLU A 234 -1.93 -45.88 27.96
N VAL A 235 -2.37 -45.78 29.23
CA VAL A 235 -3.09 -46.83 30.00
C VAL A 235 -3.59 -46.24 31.35
N ARG A 236 -4.92 -46.24 31.51
CA ARG A 236 -5.77 -46.52 32.70
C ARG A 236 -6.87 -45.49 32.94
#